data_AF-A0AA42XWB9-F1
#
_entry.id   AF-A0AA42XWB9-F1
#
_cell.length_a   1.000
_cell.length_b   1.000
_cell.length_c   1.000
_cell.angle_alpha   90.00
_cell.angle_beta   90.00
_cell.angle_gamma   90.00
#
_symmetry.space_group_name_H-M   'P 1'
#
loop_
_entity.id
_entity.type
_entity.pdbx_description
1 polymer ?
#
loop_
_entity_poly.entity_id
_entity_poly.type
_entity_poly.pdbx_seq_one_letter_code
_entity_poly.pdbx_strand_id
1 'polypeptide(L)'
;MEELSYHGLAILAAAGMLATVINVVAGGGGMIVLPALIALGLPADVANGTYRLGVVTQSAAGSAALHGHGKLDKSRLVPIMIPTVLGAVFGALVATQIPRELLKPIMLLTMVAMAGLIAFRKQTLIAPEGPPLTPQEAPRAYAGLFFAGFYGGFIQAGVGFVLLGVLAGTLRHDFVSANAIKLVVTLAFGTVALGIFVWAGQVSWTPAIVLAVASIIGARLGVKVMLKVPVVALRWVVFMCVVATCIVAWLR
;
A
#
# COMPACT_ATOMS: atom_id res chain seq x y z
N MET A 1 9.15 -17.87 -17.62
CA MET A 1 8.55 -16.52 -17.51
C MET A 1 9.30 -15.65 -18.50
N GLU A 2 8.61 -14.98 -19.42
CA GLU A 2 9.25 -14.00 -20.31
C GLU A 2 9.96 -12.97 -19.44
N GLU A 3 11.27 -12.84 -19.61
CA GLU A 3 12.00 -11.74 -18.97
C GLU A 3 11.51 -10.43 -19.59
N LEU A 4 11.09 -9.51 -18.74
CA LEU A 4 10.71 -8.16 -19.12
C LEU A 4 11.84 -7.51 -19.95
N SER A 5 11.51 -7.01 -21.14
CA SER A 5 12.43 -6.20 -21.94
C SER A 5 13.01 -5.05 -21.12
N TYR A 6 14.25 -4.65 -21.41
CA TYR A 6 14.93 -3.52 -20.75
C TYR A 6 14.07 -2.24 -20.73
N HIS A 7 13.32 -1.98 -21.80
CA HIS A 7 12.39 -0.85 -21.87
C HIS A 7 11.24 -0.98 -20.86
N GLY A 8 10.70 -2.19 -20.69
CA GLY A 8 9.66 -2.50 -19.71
C GLY A 8 10.15 -2.29 -18.27
N LEU A 9 11.40 -2.69 -17.97
CA LEU A 9 12.01 -2.47 -16.66
C LEU A 9 12.24 -0.98 -16.38
N ALA A 10 12.67 -0.19 -17.37
CA ALA A 10 12.86 1.25 -17.21
C ALA A 10 11.52 1.97 -16.94
N ILE A 11 10.46 1.61 -17.68
CA ILE A 11 9.11 2.14 -17.46
C ILE A 11 8.62 1.75 -16.07
N LEU A 12 8.83 0.49 -15.66
CA LEU A 12 8.44 -0.01 -14.35
C LEU A 12 9.18 0.72 -13.21
N ALA A 13 10.48 1.03 -13.39
CA ALA A 13 11.25 1.79 -12.42
C ALA A 13 10.70 3.21 -12.24
N ALA A 14 10.43 3.91 -13.34
CA ALA A 14 9.89 5.28 -13.31
C ALA A 14 8.47 5.31 -12.71
N ALA A 15 7.59 4.42 -13.19
CA ALA A 15 6.22 4.29 -12.67
C ALA A 15 6.21 3.88 -11.20
N GLY A 16 7.08 2.92 -10.81
CA GLY A 16 7.24 2.45 -9.45
C GLY A 16 7.71 3.55 -8.50
N MET A 17 8.65 4.40 -8.93
CA MET A 17 9.10 5.55 -8.14
C MET A 17 7.97 6.56 -7.92
N LEU A 18 7.28 6.97 -8.99
CA LEU A 18 6.16 7.93 -8.92
C LEU A 18 5.00 7.39 -8.08
N ALA A 19 4.61 6.14 -8.32
CA ALA A 19 3.60 5.47 -7.52
C ALA A 19 4.03 5.39 -6.05
N THR A 20 5.31 5.14 -5.76
CA THR A 20 5.81 5.13 -4.39
C THR A 20 5.69 6.49 -3.71
N VAL A 21 5.99 7.59 -4.40
CA VAL A 21 5.76 8.96 -3.89
C VAL A 21 4.29 9.12 -3.48
N ILE A 22 3.37 8.75 -4.37
CA ILE A 22 1.92 8.78 -4.12
C ILE A 22 1.55 7.89 -2.94
N ASN A 23 2.16 6.70 -2.82
CA ASN A 23 1.85 5.75 -1.76
C ASN A 23 2.30 6.24 -0.38
N VAL A 24 3.45 6.89 -0.30
CA VAL A 24 3.93 7.52 0.93
C VAL A 24 2.99 8.65 1.35
N VAL A 25 2.61 9.52 0.42
CA VAL A 25 1.76 10.69 0.70
C VAL A 25 0.31 10.29 1.00
N ALA A 26 -0.33 9.54 0.12
CA ALA A 26 -1.78 9.29 0.13
C ALA A 26 -2.17 7.82 0.33
N GLY A 27 -1.25 6.86 0.14
CA GLY A 27 -1.54 5.43 0.32
C GLY A 27 -2.10 4.69 -0.91
N GLY A 28 -2.06 5.33 -2.09
CA GLY A 28 -2.69 4.81 -3.32
C GLY A 28 -1.78 4.22 -4.38
N GLY A 29 -0.46 4.37 -4.27
CA GLY A 29 0.46 4.02 -5.35
C GLY A 29 0.42 2.55 -5.77
N GLY A 30 0.15 1.63 -4.84
CA GLY A 30 0.01 0.22 -5.18
C GLY A 30 -1.10 -0.07 -6.17
N MET A 31 -2.13 0.79 -6.24
CA MET A 31 -3.20 0.64 -7.21
C MET A 31 -2.78 0.98 -8.64
N ILE A 32 -1.59 1.58 -8.83
CA ILE A 32 -1.01 1.88 -10.15
C ILE A 32 0.00 0.78 -10.53
N VAL A 33 0.84 0.34 -9.59
CA VAL A 33 1.94 -0.60 -9.87
C VAL A 33 1.43 -2.00 -10.20
N LEU A 34 0.45 -2.51 -9.45
CA LEU A 34 -0.09 -3.86 -9.65
C LEU A 34 -0.66 -4.09 -11.06
N PRO A 35 -1.58 -3.27 -11.56
CA PRO A 35 -2.12 -3.42 -12.91
C PRO A 35 -1.06 -3.14 -13.97
N ALA A 36 -0.07 -2.28 -13.70
CA ALA A 36 1.07 -2.12 -14.60
C ALA A 36 1.89 -3.42 -14.73
N LEU A 37 2.17 -4.13 -13.63
CA LEU A 37 2.83 -5.43 -13.67
C LEU A 37 2.01 -6.48 -14.44
N ILE A 38 0.69 -6.49 -14.25
CA ILE A 38 -0.21 -7.41 -14.97
C ILE A 38 -0.24 -7.07 -16.47
N ALA A 39 -0.34 -5.79 -16.83
CA ALA A 39 -0.29 -5.31 -18.21
C ALA A 39 1.04 -5.64 -18.90
N LEU A 40 2.12 -5.70 -18.12
CA LEU A 40 3.45 -6.13 -18.57
C LEU A 40 3.59 -7.65 -18.70
N GLY A 41 2.54 -8.42 -18.42
CA GLY A 41 2.48 -9.87 -18.67
C GLY A 41 2.68 -10.75 -17.44
N LEU A 42 2.82 -10.19 -16.23
CA LEU A 42 2.87 -11.03 -15.02
C LEU A 42 1.47 -11.57 -14.68
N PRO A 43 1.36 -12.88 -14.34
CA PRO A 43 0.15 -13.40 -13.69
C PRO A 43 -0.20 -12.60 -12.44
N ALA A 44 -1.49 -12.43 -12.14
CA ALA A 44 -1.94 -11.54 -11.07
C ALA A 44 -1.43 -11.92 -9.67
N ASP A 45 -1.32 -13.22 -9.39
CA ASP A 45 -0.76 -13.76 -8.16
C ASP A 45 0.73 -13.45 -8.03
N VAL A 46 1.49 -13.65 -9.11
CA VAL A 46 2.93 -13.30 -9.16
C VAL A 46 3.15 -11.79 -9.10
N ALA A 47 2.33 -10.99 -9.79
CA ALA A 47 2.38 -9.53 -9.73
C ALA A 47 2.14 -9.01 -8.30
N ASN A 48 1.19 -9.61 -7.59
CA ASN A 48 0.88 -9.29 -6.20
C ASN A 48 2.06 -9.57 -5.27
N GLY A 49 2.68 -10.76 -5.37
CA GLY A 49 3.88 -11.05 -4.58
C GLY A 49 5.08 -10.18 -4.96
N THR A 50 5.31 -9.97 -6.26
CA THR A 50 6.41 -9.15 -6.80
C THR A 50 6.38 -7.71 -6.27
N TYR A 51 5.20 -7.09 -6.22
CA TYR A 51 5.05 -5.71 -5.74
C TYR A 51 5.43 -5.54 -4.25
N ARG A 52 5.29 -6.60 -3.43
CA ARG A 52 5.48 -6.52 -1.98
C ARG A 52 6.91 -6.16 -1.57
N LEU A 53 7.92 -6.56 -2.34
CA LEU A 53 9.30 -6.17 -2.03
C LEU A 53 9.46 -4.64 -2.10
N GLY A 54 8.89 -3.99 -3.12
CA GLY A 54 8.85 -2.53 -3.23
C GLY A 54 8.12 -1.87 -2.06
N VAL A 55 7.02 -2.46 -1.60
CA VAL A 55 6.28 -1.96 -0.43
C VAL A 55 7.10 -2.06 0.86
N VAL A 56 7.81 -3.17 1.07
CA VAL A 56 8.68 -3.37 2.24
C VAL A 56 9.81 -2.34 2.23
N THR A 57 10.54 -2.19 1.12
CA THR A 57 11.65 -1.24 1.05
C THR A 57 11.19 0.21 1.09
N GLN A 58 10.04 0.54 0.48
CA GLN A 58 9.38 1.84 0.64
C GLN A 58 9.09 2.12 2.12
N SER A 59 8.50 1.16 2.82
CA SER A 59 8.03 1.33 4.19
C SER A 59 9.20 1.48 5.16
N ALA A 60 10.29 0.73 4.94
CA ALA A 60 11.55 0.89 5.65
C ALA A 60 12.17 2.29 5.40
N ALA A 61 12.36 2.67 4.14
CA ALA A 61 12.98 3.96 3.80
C ALA A 61 12.12 5.16 4.24
N GLY A 62 10.80 5.08 4.08
CA GLY A 62 9.86 6.12 4.48
C GLY A 62 9.74 6.27 5.99
N SER A 63 9.65 5.16 6.73
CA SER A 63 9.61 5.20 8.20
C SER A 63 10.92 5.77 8.78
N ALA A 64 12.07 5.37 8.24
CA ALA A 64 13.37 5.95 8.62
C ALA A 64 13.43 7.46 8.36
N ALA A 65 12.96 7.92 7.20
CA ALA A 65 12.93 9.35 6.87
C ALA A 65 11.97 10.17 7.75
N LEU A 66 10.86 9.57 8.20
CA LEU A 66 9.91 10.20 9.13
C LEU A 66 10.36 10.14 10.60
N HIS A 67 11.20 9.18 10.96
CA HIS A 67 11.67 8.99 12.33
C HIS A 67 12.33 10.26 12.89
N GLY A 68 13.14 10.95 12.07
CA GLY A 68 13.81 12.20 12.45
C GLY A 68 12.89 13.39 12.72
N HIS A 69 11.58 13.27 12.48
CA HIS A 69 10.60 14.36 12.67
C HIS A 69 9.80 14.26 13.98
N GLY A 70 10.06 13.26 14.83
CA GLY A 70 9.47 13.17 16.18
C GLY A 70 7.96 12.88 16.23
N LYS A 71 7.35 12.42 15.13
CA LYS A 71 5.88 12.24 15.00
C LYS A 71 5.37 10.83 15.35
N LEU A 72 6.24 9.98 15.90
CA LEU A 72 5.95 8.57 16.11
C LEU A 72 6.04 8.20 17.60
N ASP A 73 4.87 8.04 18.21
CA ASP A 73 4.75 7.52 19.57
C ASP A 73 4.87 5.99 19.55
N LYS A 74 6.05 5.49 19.95
CA LYS A 74 6.38 4.05 19.92
C LYS A 74 5.48 3.23 20.85
N SER A 75 4.96 3.82 21.93
CA SER A 75 4.14 3.11 22.93
C SER A 75 2.82 2.60 22.32
N ARG A 76 2.32 3.27 21.28
CA ARG A 76 1.05 2.97 20.62
C ARG A 76 1.17 1.98 19.46
N LEU A 77 2.40 1.63 19.04
CA LEU A 77 2.59 0.80 17.86
C LEU A 77 2.19 -0.66 18.08
N VAL A 78 2.54 -1.26 19.22
CA VAL A 78 2.31 -2.70 19.45
C VAL A 78 0.82 -3.06 19.38
N PRO A 79 -0.10 -2.32 20.05
CA PRO A 79 -1.54 -2.59 19.95
C PRO A 79 -2.11 -2.41 18.54
N ILE A 80 -1.46 -1.58 17.70
CA ILE A 80 -1.85 -1.39 16.29
C ILE A 80 -1.31 -2.51 15.41
N MET A 81 -0.07 -2.93 15.63
CA MET A 81 0.62 -3.93 14.82
C MET A 81 0.01 -5.32 14.97
N ILE A 82 -0.32 -5.75 16.20
CA ILE A 82 -0.83 -7.10 16.45
C ILE A 82 -2.06 -7.44 15.57
N PRO A 83 -3.19 -6.72 15.62
CA PRO A 83 -4.35 -7.04 14.80
C PRO A 83 -4.04 -6.93 13.30
N THR A 84 -3.24 -5.94 12.90
CA THR A 84 -2.91 -5.72 11.48
C THR A 84 -2.03 -6.82 10.91
N VAL A 85 -1.04 -7.30 11.66
CA VAL A 85 -0.16 -8.41 11.26
C VAL A 85 -0.96 -9.71 11.21
N LEU A 86 -1.79 -9.99 12.22
CA LEU A 86 -2.66 -11.17 12.23
C LEU A 86 -3.59 -11.17 11.01
N GLY A 87 -4.26 -10.06 10.74
CA GLY A 87 -5.08 -9.90 9.54
C GLY A 87 -4.28 -10.18 8.28
N ALA A 88 -3.07 -9.60 8.15
CA ALA A 88 -2.24 -9.78 6.96
C ALA A 88 -1.77 -11.21 6.74
N VAL A 89 -1.52 -11.98 7.81
CA VAL A 89 -1.24 -13.42 7.70
C VAL A 89 -2.41 -14.12 7.03
N PHE A 90 -3.63 -13.94 7.54
CA PHE A 90 -4.83 -14.55 6.93
C PHE A 90 -5.06 -14.07 5.50
N GLY A 91 -4.94 -12.76 5.26
CA GLY A 91 -5.11 -12.19 3.93
C GLY A 91 -4.11 -12.73 2.91
N ALA A 92 -2.84 -12.85 3.30
CA ALA A 92 -1.79 -13.39 2.43
C ALA A 92 -2.02 -14.87 2.14
N LEU A 93 -2.31 -15.68 3.16
CA LEU A 93 -2.64 -17.09 2.98
C LEU A 93 -3.83 -17.30 2.04
N VAL A 94 -4.87 -16.46 2.16
CA VAL A 94 -6.00 -16.51 1.23
C VAL A 94 -5.54 -16.14 -0.18
N ALA A 95 -4.79 -15.05 -0.35
CA ALA A 95 -4.34 -14.61 -1.68
C ALA A 95 -3.48 -15.65 -2.42
N THR A 96 -2.58 -16.34 -1.71
CA THR A 96 -1.70 -17.33 -2.34
C THR A 96 -2.42 -18.60 -2.78
N GLN A 97 -3.61 -18.86 -2.23
CA GLN A 97 -4.40 -20.08 -2.49
C GLN A 97 -5.53 -19.87 -3.51
N ILE A 98 -5.86 -18.62 -3.87
CA ILE A 98 -6.90 -18.34 -4.86
C ILE A 98 -6.38 -18.64 -6.28
N PRO A 99 -7.17 -19.34 -7.12
CA PRO A 99 -6.85 -19.52 -8.53
C PRO A 99 -6.61 -18.20 -9.26
N ARG A 100 -5.53 -18.11 -10.04
CA ARG A 100 -5.10 -16.91 -10.78
C ARG A 100 -6.22 -16.29 -11.63
N GLU A 101 -7.12 -17.12 -12.17
CA GLU A 101 -8.25 -16.72 -13.02
C GLU A 101 -9.30 -15.93 -12.23
N LEU A 102 -9.44 -16.20 -10.93
CA LEU A 102 -10.33 -15.46 -10.02
C LEU A 102 -9.60 -14.27 -9.38
N LEU A 103 -8.31 -14.42 -9.07
CA LEU A 103 -7.55 -13.37 -8.39
C LEU A 103 -7.45 -12.10 -9.24
N LYS A 104 -7.19 -12.22 -10.54
CA LYS A 104 -7.10 -11.07 -11.45
C LYS A 104 -8.35 -10.18 -11.43
N PRO A 105 -9.57 -10.68 -11.70
CA PRO A 105 -10.77 -9.83 -11.67
C PRO A 105 -11.07 -9.29 -10.27
N ILE A 106 -10.89 -10.09 -9.21
CA ILE A 106 -11.08 -9.63 -7.82
C ILE A 106 -10.18 -8.43 -7.53
N MET A 107 -8.90 -8.51 -7.88
CA MET A 107 -7.93 -7.43 -7.67
C MET A 107 -8.33 -6.16 -8.43
N LEU A 108 -8.54 -6.27 -9.75
CA LEU A 108 -8.81 -5.12 -10.60
C LEU A 108 -10.11 -4.41 -10.21
N LEU A 109 -11.19 -5.16 -9.95
CA LEU A 109 -12.47 -4.59 -9.53
C LEU A 109 -12.36 -3.92 -8.16
N THR A 110 -11.67 -4.56 -7.20
CA THR A 110 -11.48 -3.98 -5.86
C THR A 110 -10.69 -2.69 -5.92
N MET A 111 -9.66 -2.63 -6.77
CA MET A 111 -8.84 -1.44 -6.97
C MET A 111 -9.61 -0.28 -7.59
N VAL A 112 -10.41 -0.54 -8.62
CA VAL A 112 -11.28 0.47 -9.24
C VAL A 112 -12.33 0.96 -8.24
N ALA A 113 -12.97 0.04 -7.50
CA ALA A 113 -13.96 0.38 -6.49
C ALA A 113 -13.36 1.25 -5.38
N MET A 114 -12.18 0.89 -4.86
CA MET A 114 -11.46 1.66 -3.85
C MET A 114 -11.07 3.04 -4.38
N ALA A 115 -10.49 3.12 -5.57
CA ALA A 115 -10.12 4.38 -6.19
C ALA A 115 -11.33 5.31 -6.38
N GLY A 116 -12.47 4.76 -6.82
CA GLY A 116 -13.73 5.49 -6.93
C GLY A 116 -14.22 6.00 -5.58
N LEU A 117 -14.25 5.13 -4.57
CA LEU A 117 -14.65 5.51 -3.22
C LEU A 117 -13.80 6.68 -2.69
N ILE A 118 -12.49 6.69 -2.94
CA ILE A 118 -11.60 7.76 -2.50
C ILE A 118 -11.81 9.06 -3.29
N ALA A 119 -12.01 8.95 -4.61
CA ALA A 119 -12.20 10.11 -5.46
C ALA A 119 -13.49 10.86 -5.13
N PHE A 120 -14.59 10.11 -4.97
CA PHE A 120 -15.94 10.67 -4.85
C PHE A 120 -16.36 10.94 -3.40
N ARG A 121 -15.71 10.37 -2.39
CA ARG A 121 -16.07 10.63 -0.98
C ARG A 121 -15.63 12.04 -0.56
N LYS A 122 -16.59 12.88 -0.17
CA LYS A 122 -16.38 14.22 0.39
C LYS A 122 -15.84 14.06 1.83
N GLN A 123 -14.54 14.32 2.03
CA GLN A 123 -13.88 14.57 3.33
C GLN A 123 -13.82 13.41 4.36
N THR A 124 -12.91 12.44 4.15
CA THR A 124 -12.53 11.46 5.21
C THR A 124 -11.11 11.62 5.76
N LEU A 125 -10.38 12.65 5.31
CA LEU A 125 -8.99 12.87 5.73
C LEU A 125 -8.85 14.01 6.75
N ILE A 126 -9.95 14.61 7.18
CA ILE A 126 -9.96 15.56 8.30
C ILE A 126 -10.10 14.71 9.55
N ALA A 127 -9.04 14.66 10.35
CA ALA A 127 -9.06 14.00 11.64
C ALA A 127 -10.17 14.65 12.51
N PRO A 128 -11.03 13.86 13.18
CA PRO A 128 -11.97 14.41 14.14
C PRO A 128 -11.23 15.23 15.20
N GLU A 129 -11.86 16.30 15.70
CA GLU A 129 -11.28 17.11 16.77
C GLU A 129 -10.99 16.28 18.03
N GLY A 130 -9.91 16.64 18.74
CA GLY A 130 -9.48 16.02 19.99
C GLY A 130 -8.12 15.32 19.90
N PRO A 131 -7.59 14.83 21.04
CA PRO A 131 -6.28 14.18 21.09
C PRO A 131 -6.29 12.81 20.37
N PRO A 132 -5.13 12.33 19.89
CA PRO A 132 -5.00 10.99 19.35
C PRO A 132 -5.37 9.92 20.39
N LEU A 133 -6.10 8.90 19.95
CA LEU A 133 -6.56 7.77 20.76
C LEU A 133 -5.68 6.54 20.56
N THR A 134 -5.65 5.67 21.55
CA THR A 134 -5.10 4.32 21.47
C THR A 134 -6.19 3.31 21.06
N PRO A 135 -5.83 2.14 20.50
CA PRO A 135 -6.81 1.08 20.23
C PRO A 135 -7.60 0.63 21.48
N GLN A 136 -7.03 0.76 22.67
CA GLN A 136 -7.71 0.50 23.95
C GLN A 136 -8.84 1.50 24.22
N GLU A 137 -8.62 2.79 23.93
CA GLU A 137 -9.61 3.85 24.09
C GLU A 137 -10.69 3.82 22.99
N ALA A 138 -10.39 3.20 21.84
CA ALA A 138 -11.33 3.01 20.74
C ALA A 138 -11.36 1.56 20.26
N PRO A 139 -11.98 0.61 20.99
CA PRO A 139 -11.90 -0.83 20.69
C PRO A 139 -12.37 -1.22 19.28
N ARG A 140 -13.29 -0.45 18.68
CA ARG A 140 -13.69 -0.62 17.27
C ARG A 140 -12.52 -0.54 16.28
N ALA A 141 -11.43 0.11 16.66
CA ALA A 141 -10.21 0.19 15.86
C ALA A 141 -9.55 -1.19 15.66
N TYR A 142 -9.67 -2.13 16.61
CA TYR A 142 -9.09 -3.46 16.45
C TYR A 142 -9.65 -4.19 15.23
N ALA A 143 -10.97 -4.13 15.02
CA ALA A 143 -11.61 -4.70 13.84
C ALA A 143 -11.13 -4.00 12.56
N GLY A 144 -11.12 -2.67 12.54
CA GLY A 144 -10.63 -1.90 11.40
C GLY A 144 -9.18 -2.20 11.04
N LEU A 145 -8.30 -2.34 12.04
CA LEU A 145 -6.90 -2.70 11.87
C LEU A 145 -6.73 -4.13 11.38
N PHE A 146 -7.49 -5.08 11.92
CA PHE A 146 -7.47 -6.47 11.46
C PHE A 146 -7.89 -6.57 9.99
N PHE A 147 -8.99 -5.93 9.60
CA PHE A 147 -9.44 -5.95 8.20
C PHE A 147 -8.54 -5.15 7.26
N ALA A 148 -7.92 -4.06 7.74
CA ALA A 148 -6.87 -3.37 6.99
C ALA A 148 -5.65 -4.28 6.76
N GLY A 149 -5.26 -5.03 7.79
CA GLY A 149 -4.25 -6.07 7.73
C GLY A 149 -4.61 -7.14 6.72
N PHE A 150 -5.80 -7.73 6.82
CA PHE A 150 -6.33 -8.72 5.89
C PHE A 150 -6.28 -8.22 4.46
N TYR A 151 -6.79 -7.02 4.19
CA TYR A 151 -6.73 -6.42 2.86
C TYR A 151 -5.30 -6.17 2.38
N GLY A 152 -4.39 -5.74 3.27
CA GLY A 152 -2.97 -5.54 2.99
C GLY A 152 -2.23 -6.85 2.66
N GLY A 153 -2.50 -7.91 3.42
CA GLY A 153 -2.00 -9.25 3.15
C GLY A 153 -2.60 -9.85 1.88
N PHE A 154 -3.85 -9.52 1.57
CA PHE A 154 -4.57 -10.05 0.41
C PHE A 154 -4.12 -9.36 -0.90
N ILE A 155 -4.36 -8.06 -1.06
CA ILE A 155 -4.12 -7.33 -2.33
C ILE A 155 -3.00 -6.29 -2.20
N GLN A 156 -2.75 -5.74 -1.00
CA GLN A 156 -1.78 -4.67 -0.72
C GLN A 156 -2.11 -3.30 -1.39
N ALA A 157 -2.69 -3.29 -2.59
CA ALA A 157 -3.07 -2.09 -3.34
C ALA A 157 -4.08 -1.23 -2.59
N GLY A 158 -3.75 0.03 -2.30
CA GLY A 158 -4.70 0.95 -1.66
C GLY A 158 -4.91 0.72 -0.16
N VAL A 159 -4.18 -0.22 0.46
CA VAL A 159 -4.27 -0.48 1.91
C VAL A 159 -3.93 0.77 2.73
N GLY A 160 -3.08 1.66 2.19
CA GLY A 160 -2.74 2.90 2.84
C GLY A 160 -3.96 3.78 3.11
N PHE A 161 -4.96 3.77 2.23
CA PHE A 161 -6.22 4.48 2.46
C PHE A 161 -7.05 3.85 3.58
N VAL A 162 -7.11 2.52 3.62
CA VAL A 162 -7.81 1.79 4.68
C VAL A 162 -7.17 2.08 6.04
N LEU A 163 -5.83 1.98 6.11
CA LEU A 163 -5.07 2.30 7.32
C LEU A 163 -5.23 3.76 7.73
N LEU A 164 -5.14 4.71 6.80
CA LEU A 164 -5.37 6.13 7.13
C LEU A 164 -6.80 6.39 7.60
N GLY A 165 -7.80 5.69 7.07
CA GLY A 165 -9.18 5.76 7.56
C GLY A 165 -9.32 5.33 9.03
N VAL A 166 -8.58 4.31 9.45
CA VAL A 166 -8.56 3.87 10.85
C VAL A 166 -7.69 4.80 11.71
N LEU A 167 -6.45 5.08 11.29
CA LEU A 167 -5.48 5.86 12.06
C LEU A 167 -5.89 7.33 12.22
N ALA A 168 -6.28 8.00 11.13
CA ALA A 168 -6.70 9.40 11.20
C ALA A 168 -8.18 9.54 11.55
N GLY A 169 -9.05 8.65 11.04
CA GLY A 169 -10.50 8.75 11.26
C GLY A 169 -10.95 8.18 12.61
N THR A 170 -10.48 6.99 12.99
CA THR A 170 -10.92 6.33 14.23
C THR A 170 -10.03 6.69 15.41
N LEU A 171 -8.71 6.66 15.23
CA LEU A 171 -7.72 6.94 16.27
C LEU A 171 -7.28 8.42 16.33
N ARG A 172 -7.83 9.29 15.46
CA ARG A 172 -7.61 10.74 15.48
C ARG A 172 -6.14 11.18 15.39
N HIS A 173 -5.28 10.36 14.80
CA HIS A 173 -3.92 10.79 14.49
C HIS A 173 -3.95 11.87 13.40
N ASP A 174 -3.15 12.92 13.56
CA ASP A 174 -2.95 13.89 12.48
C ASP A 174 -2.36 13.20 11.24
N PHE A 175 -2.49 13.84 10.08
CA PHE A 175 -2.12 13.26 8.81
C PHE A 175 -0.66 12.78 8.75
N VAL A 176 0.28 13.50 9.38
CA VAL A 176 1.71 13.14 9.35
C VAL A 176 1.97 11.98 10.31
N SER A 177 1.43 12.03 11.53
CA SER A 177 1.54 10.93 12.50
C SER A 177 0.90 9.64 11.98
N ALA A 178 -0.29 9.73 11.39
CA ALA A 178 -0.99 8.61 10.78
C ALA A 178 -0.16 7.98 9.65
N ASN A 179 0.47 8.78 8.80
CA ASN A 179 1.36 8.27 7.74
C ASN A 179 2.64 7.61 8.31
N ALA A 180 3.21 8.14 9.38
CA ALA A 180 4.36 7.54 10.04
C ALA A 180 4.01 6.16 10.61
N ILE A 181 2.89 6.04 11.33
CA ILE A 181 2.39 4.76 11.87
C ILE A 181 2.05 3.81 10.72
N LYS A 182 1.35 4.28 9.67
CA LYS A 182 1.04 3.50 8.46
C LYS A 182 2.28 2.85 7.88
N LEU A 183 3.38 3.59 7.72
CA LEU A 183 4.62 3.06 7.14
C LEU A 183 5.25 2.00 8.05
N VAL A 184 5.32 2.21 9.36
CA VAL A 184 5.88 1.21 10.28
C VAL A 184 5.02 -0.06 10.30
N VAL A 185 3.70 0.09 10.38
CA VAL A 185 2.77 -1.05 10.37
C VAL A 185 2.84 -1.80 9.03
N THR A 186 2.90 -1.06 7.91
CA THR A 186 3.06 -1.65 6.56
C THR A 186 4.39 -2.36 6.39
N LEU A 187 5.47 -1.87 7.00
CA LEU A 187 6.73 -2.60 7.04
C LEU A 187 6.57 -3.93 7.78
N ALA A 188 5.95 -3.91 8.96
CA ALA A 188 5.78 -5.11 9.79
C ALA A 188 4.92 -6.18 9.09
N PHE A 189 3.68 -5.85 8.73
CA PHE A 189 2.80 -6.84 8.09
C PHE A 189 3.23 -7.16 6.65
N GLY A 190 3.80 -6.19 5.94
CA GLY A 190 4.28 -6.36 4.57
C GLY A 190 5.45 -7.33 4.50
N THR A 191 6.34 -7.32 5.50
CA THR A 191 7.46 -8.28 5.59
C THR A 191 6.94 -9.71 5.79
N VAL A 192 5.95 -9.89 6.68
CA VAL A 192 5.31 -11.18 6.90
C VAL A 192 4.61 -11.68 5.64
N ALA A 193 3.79 -10.83 5.01
CA ALA A 193 3.10 -11.18 3.77
C ALA A 193 4.09 -11.48 2.63
N LEU A 194 5.16 -10.69 2.48
CA LEU A 194 6.21 -10.98 1.50
C LEU A 194 6.83 -12.36 1.74
N GLY A 195 7.12 -12.73 2.99
CA GLY A 195 7.61 -14.07 3.34
C GLY A 195 6.67 -15.19 2.89
N ILE A 196 5.36 -15.01 3.05
CA ILE A 196 4.34 -15.98 2.60
C ILE A 196 4.33 -16.09 1.07
N PHE A 197 4.38 -14.98 0.33
CA PHE A 197 4.41 -14.99 -1.13
C PHE A 197 5.73 -15.56 -1.69
N VAL A 198 6.86 -15.33 -1.01
CA VAL A 198 8.15 -15.95 -1.34
C VAL A 198 8.06 -17.47 -1.14
N TRP A 199 7.49 -17.91 -0.01
CA TRP A 199 7.29 -19.34 0.28
C TRP A 199 6.36 -20.01 -0.74
N ALA A 200 5.32 -19.30 -1.20
CA ALA A 200 4.42 -19.77 -2.25
C ALA A 200 5.03 -19.75 -3.67
N GLY A 201 6.26 -19.24 -3.85
CA GLY A 201 6.90 -19.13 -5.16
C GLY A 201 6.27 -18.08 -6.08
N GLN A 202 5.51 -17.12 -5.54
CA GLN A 202 4.74 -16.13 -6.29
C GLN A 202 5.44 -14.77 -6.38
N VAL A 203 6.78 -14.77 -6.50
CA VAL A 203 7.59 -13.55 -6.60
C VAL A 203 8.50 -13.63 -7.81
N SER A 204 8.37 -12.67 -8.72
CA SER A 204 9.32 -12.47 -9.82
C SER A 204 10.42 -11.51 -9.39
N TRP A 205 11.63 -12.04 -9.17
CA TRP A 205 12.71 -11.31 -8.51
C TRP A 205 13.23 -10.11 -9.29
N THR A 206 13.38 -10.24 -10.62
CA THR A 206 13.90 -9.15 -11.47
C THR A 206 13.03 -7.87 -11.36
N PRO A 207 11.72 -7.90 -11.65
CA PRO A 207 10.86 -6.72 -11.43
C PRO A 207 10.74 -6.33 -9.96
N ALA A 208 10.77 -7.29 -9.02
CA ALA A 208 10.71 -6.99 -7.59
C ALA A 208 11.90 -6.13 -7.14
N ILE A 209 13.12 -6.44 -7.56
CA ILE A 209 14.34 -5.68 -7.23
C ILE A 209 14.31 -4.29 -7.86
N VAL A 210 13.88 -4.18 -9.13
CA VAL A 210 13.72 -2.89 -9.80
C VAL A 210 12.74 -2.00 -9.04
N LEU A 211 11.58 -2.54 -8.66
CA LEU A 211 10.61 -1.84 -7.81
C LEU A 211 11.21 -1.50 -6.45
N ALA A 212 11.97 -2.40 -5.82
CA ALA A 212 12.59 -2.18 -4.52
C ALA A 212 13.50 -0.93 -4.51
N VAL A 213 14.36 -0.79 -5.52
CA VAL A 213 15.28 0.35 -5.66
C VAL A 213 14.50 1.64 -5.96
N ALA A 214 13.56 1.59 -6.92
CA ALA A 214 12.71 2.72 -7.26
C ALA A 214 11.89 3.21 -6.05
N SER A 215 11.40 2.27 -5.24
CA SER A 215 10.61 2.53 -4.04
C SER A 215 11.41 3.18 -2.92
N ILE A 216 12.69 2.86 -2.74
CA ILE A 216 13.54 3.54 -1.75
C ILE A 216 13.69 5.02 -2.08
N ILE A 217 13.99 5.33 -3.36
CA ILE A 217 14.16 6.71 -3.83
C ILE A 217 12.82 7.46 -3.75
N GLY A 218 11.76 6.84 -4.26
CA GLY A 218 10.41 7.39 -4.22
C GLY A 218 9.93 7.66 -2.80
N ALA A 219 10.30 6.81 -1.83
CA ALA A 219 9.87 6.99 -0.44
C ALA A 219 10.48 8.25 0.19
N ARG A 220 11.77 8.48 -0.03
CA ARG A 220 12.47 9.68 0.46
C ARG A 220 11.89 10.96 -0.15
N LEU A 221 11.59 10.94 -1.44
CA LEU A 221 10.92 12.06 -2.13
C LEU A 221 9.50 12.25 -1.61
N GLY A 222 8.74 11.17 -1.44
CA GLY A 222 7.38 11.19 -0.91
C GLY A 222 7.27 11.82 0.47
N VAL A 223 8.20 11.51 1.38
CA VAL A 223 8.23 12.15 2.71
C VAL A 223 8.46 13.66 2.60
N LYS A 224 9.39 14.11 1.73
CA LYS A 224 9.63 15.55 1.51
C LYS A 224 8.39 16.26 0.95
N VAL A 225 7.68 15.62 0.01
CA VAL A 225 6.45 16.18 -0.58
C VAL A 225 5.33 16.26 0.46
N MET A 226 5.13 15.18 1.23
CA MET A 226 4.11 15.09 2.28
C MET A 226 4.21 16.20 3.31
N LEU A 227 5.43 16.61 3.67
CA LEU A 227 5.69 17.66 4.66
C LEU A 227 5.48 19.09 4.12
N LYS A 228 5.37 19.27 2.79
CA LYS A 228 5.34 20.60 2.15
C LYS A 228 4.05 20.92 1.40
N VAL A 229 3.26 19.92 0.99
CA VAL A 229 2.16 20.11 0.04
C VAL A 229 0.81 19.68 0.64
N PRO A 230 -0.25 20.53 0.60
CA PRO A 230 -1.60 20.14 1.00
C PRO A 230 -2.22 19.14 0.01
N VAL A 231 -2.68 17.99 0.52
CA VAL A 231 -2.94 16.75 -0.26
C VAL A 231 -4.34 16.69 -0.92
N VAL A 232 -4.92 17.83 -1.31
CA VAL A 232 -6.27 17.82 -1.92
C VAL A 232 -6.23 17.46 -3.41
N ALA A 233 -5.10 17.71 -4.10
CA ALA A 233 -4.96 17.51 -5.55
C ALA A 233 -4.64 16.06 -5.98
N LEU A 234 -4.11 15.21 -5.09
CA LEU A 234 -3.63 13.88 -5.52
C LEU A 234 -4.74 12.86 -5.81
N ARG A 235 -5.94 13.00 -5.22
CA ARG A 235 -6.99 11.96 -5.31
C ARG A 235 -7.48 11.70 -6.74
N TRP A 236 -7.64 12.75 -7.55
CA TRP A 236 -8.12 12.62 -8.93
C TRP A 236 -7.05 12.04 -9.85
N VAL A 237 -5.79 12.44 -9.66
CA VAL A 237 -4.65 11.87 -10.39
C VAL A 237 -4.57 10.37 -10.15
N VAL A 238 -4.64 9.95 -8.88
CA VAL A 238 -4.63 8.53 -8.53
C VAL A 238 -5.79 7.79 -9.17
N PHE A 239 -7.02 8.32 -9.08
CA PHE A 239 -8.19 7.69 -9.68
C PHE A 239 -8.04 7.46 -11.18
N MET A 240 -7.64 8.50 -11.94
CA MET A 240 -7.46 8.40 -13.39
C MET A 240 -6.36 7.40 -13.76
N CYS A 241 -5.23 7.41 -13.07
CA CYS A 241 -4.15 6.44 -13.31
C CYS A 241 -4.57 5.00 -13.01
N VAL A 242 -5.33 4.77 -11.93
CA VAL A 242 -5.82 3.43 -11.57
C VAL A 242 -6.79 2.92 -12.62
N VAL A 243 -7.77 3.73 -13.04
CA VAL A 243 -8.73 3.35 -14.08
C VAL A 243 -7.99 3.01 -15.38
N ALA A 244 -7.08 3.88 -15.83
CA ALA A 244 -6.33 3.65 -17.06
C ALA A 244 -5.49 2.36 -17.00
N THR A 245 -4.72 2.16 -15.93
CA THR A 245 -3.88 0.96 -15.79
C THR A 245 -4.70 -0.31 -15.64
N CYS A 246 -5.82 -0.28 -14.91
CA CYS A 246 -6.72 -1.43 -14.78
C CYS A 246 -7.38 -1.81 -16.11
N ILE A 247 -7.76 -0.83 -16.95
CA ILE A 247 -8.29 -1.10 -18.29
C ILE A 247 -7.23 -1.82 -19.14
N VAL A 248 -6.00 -1.31 -19.17
CA VAL A 248 -4.91 -1.95 -19.92
C VAL A 248 -4.63 -3.37 -19.41
N ALA A 249 -4.63 -3.56 -18.09
CA ALA A 249 -4.43 -4.87 -17.47
C ALA A 249 -5.59 -5.86 -17.75
N TRP A 250 -6.81 -5.36 -17.95
CA TRP A 250 -7.97 -6.19 -18.28
C TRP A 250 -7.93 -6.70 -19.72
N LEU A 251 -7.43 -5.87 -20.65
CA LEU A 251 -7.36 -6.18 -22.08
C LEU A 251 -6.19 -7.09 -22.48
N ARG A 252 -5.24 -7.30 -21.56
CA ARG A 252 -4.09 -8.22 -21.69
C ARG A 252 -4.40 -9.56 -21.04
#